data_AF-A0A842W908-F1
#
_entry.id   AF-A0A842W908-F1
#
_cell.length_a   1.000
_cell.length_b   1.000
_cell.length_c   1.000
_cell.angle_alpha   90.00
_cell.angle_beta   90.00
_cell.angle_gamma   90.00
#
_symmetry.space_group_name_H-M   'P 1'
#
loop_
_entity.id
_entity.type
_entity.pdbx_description
1 polymer ?
#
loop_
_entity_poly.entity_id
_entity_poly.type
_entity_poly.pdbx_seq_one_letter_code
_entity_poly.pdbx_strand_id
1 'polypeptide(L)' 'MSKKEGNGKQKVTLSIDSKTYQQFQDYCEENAIMLSKKIELFMKKEMEEVKETK' A
#
# COMPACT_ATOMS: atom_id res chain seq x y z
N MET A 1 -2.40 30.98 -6.75
CA MET A 1 -3.58 30.19 -6.35
C MET A 1 -3.12 29.14 -5.37
N SER A 2 -3.52 29.30 -4.11
CA SER A 2 -3.11 28.42 -3.00
C SER A 2 -3.65 27.01 -3.24
N LYS A 3 -2.75 26.04 -3.47
CA LYS A 3 -3.09 24.61 -3.45
C LYS A 3 -3.59 24.30 -2.05
N LYS A 4 -4.90 24.08 -1.90
CA LYS A 4 -5.45 23.42 -0.72
C LYS A 4 -4.97 21.97 -0.78
N GLU A 5 -3.92 21.63 -0.03
CA GLU A 5 -3.55 20.26 0.27
C GLU A 5 -4.67 19.64 1.13
N GLY A 6 -5.67 19.09 0.47
CA GLY A 6 -6.56 18.13 1.09
C GLY A 6 -5.74 16.90 1.48
N ASN A 7 -5.96 16.38 2.68
CA ASN A 7 -5.35 15.15 3.19
C ASN A 7 -5.43 14.04 2.12
N GLY A 8 -4.33 13.82 1.37
CA GLY A 8 -4.28 13.08 0.10
C GLY A 8 -4.43 11.56 0.22
N LYS A 9 -5.15 11.10 1.24
CA LYS A 9 -5.38 9.69 1.53
C LYS A 9 -6.73 9.26 0.96
N GLN A 10 -6.71 8.29 0.06
CA GLN A 10 -7.92 7.65 -0.43
C GLN A 10 -8.25 6.42 0.43
N LYS A 11 -9.51 6.31 0.89
CA LYS A 11 -9.99 5.07 1.51
C LYS A 11 -10.42 4.12 0.40
N VAL A 12 -9.92 2.88 0.45
CA VAL A 12 -10.22 1.84 -0.53
C VAL A 12 -10.68 0.58 0.20
N THR A 13 -11.60 -0.15 -0.41
CA THR A 13 -12.02 -1.48 0.03
C THR A 13 -11.58 -2.47 -1.04
N LEU A 14 -10.85 -3.52 -0.63
CA LEU A 14 -10.29 -4.52 -1.52
C LEU A 14 -10.76 -5.89 -1.06
N SER A 15 -11.03 -6.78 -2.02
CA SER A 15 -11.27 -8.19 -1.76
C SER A 15 -9.99 -8.95 -2.05
N ILE A 16 -9.43 -9.61 -1.04
CA ILE A 16 -8.18 -10.38 -1.11
C ILE A 16 -8.49 -11.78 -0.58
N ASP A 17 -7.84 -12.79 -1.13
CA ASP A 17 -7.90 -14.15 -0.59
C ASP A 17 -7.56 -14.14 0.92
N SER A 18 -8.37 -14.85 1.70
CA SER A 18 -8.28 -14.82 3.17
C SER A 18 -6.92 -15.32 3.68
N LYS A 19 -6.38 -16.37 3.06
CA LYS A 19 -5.10 -16.96 3.47
C LYS A 19 -3.96 -15.99 3.16
N THR A 20 -3.99 -15.40 1.97
CA THR A 20 -3.00 -14.40 1.53
C THR A 20 -3.02 -13.17 2.43
N TYR A 21 -4.20 -12.64 2.76
CA TYR A 21 -4.33 -11.50 3.66
C TYR A 21 -3.78 -11.82 5.06
N GLN A 22 -4.09 -13.00 5.59
CA GLN A 22 -3.63 -13.42 6.91
C GLN A 22 -2.10 -13.54 6.97
N GLN A 23 -1.49 -14.23 5.99
CA GLN A 23 -0.02 -14.33 5.90
C GLN A 23 0.66 -12.96 5.79
N PHE A 24 0.05 -12.03 5.05
CA PHE A 24 0.56 -10.68 4.92
C PHE A 24 0.40 -9.86 6.21
N GLN A 25 -0.68 -10.08 6.95
CA GLN A 25 -0.90 -9.46 8.25
C GLN A 25 0.13 -9.95 9.27
N ASP A 26 0.32 -11.26 9.38
CA ASP A 26 1.31 -11.87 10.28
C ASP A 26 2.71 -11.32 10.00
N TYR A 27 3.10 -11.28 8.71
CA TYR A 27 4.36 -10.66 8.29
C TYR A 27 4.49 -9.19 8.74
N CYS A 28 3.42 -8.40 8.63
CA CYS A 28 3.44 -7.01 9.07
C CYS A 28 3.58 -6.90 10.60
N GLU A 29 2.90 -7.76 11.35
CA GLU A 29 2.97 -7.79 12.82
C GLU A 29 4.36 -8.20 13.33
N GLU A 30 4.94 -9.26 12.76
CA GLU A 30 6.29 -9.75 13.12
C GLU A 30 7.39 -8.70 12.87
N ASN A 31 7.20 -7.86 11.85
CA ASN A 31 8.17 -6.82 11.47
C ASN A 31 7.83 -5.43 12.05
N ALA A 32 6.81 -5.33 12.92
CA ALA A 32 6.30 -4.05 13.45
C ALA A 32 5.96 -3.01 12.36
N ILE A 33 5.41 -3.46 11.24
CA ILE A 33 5.05 -2.65 10.08
C ILE A 33 3.55 -2.38 10.07
N MET A 34 3.18 -1.13 9.80
CA MET A 34 1.78 -0.78 9.56
C MET A 34 1.32 -1.33 8.20
N LEU A 35 0.29 -2.17 8.21
CA LEU A 35 -0.23 -2.87 7.03
C LEU A 35 -0.58 -1.91 5.87
N SER A 36 -1.27 -0.81 6.17
CA SER A 36 -1.61 0.23 5.18
C SER A 36 -0.36 0.88 4.56
N LYS A 37 0.71 1.06 5.35
CA LYS A 37 1.97 1.63 4.87
C LYS A 37 2.70 0.66 3.97
N LYS A 38 2.69 -0.63 4.29
CA LYS A 38 3.29 -1.67 3.44
C LYS A 38 2.58 -1.78 2.10
N ILE A 39 1.25 -1.73 2.09
CA ILE A 39 0.46 -1.72 0.85
C ILE A 39 0.80 -0.49 0.00
N GLU A 40 0.87 0.71 0.61
CA GLU A 40 1.25 1.93 -0.11
C GLU A 40 2.66 1.82 -0.73
N LEU A 41 3.63 1.28 0.02
CA LEU A 41 4.99 1.07 -0.47
C LEU A 41 5.05 0.03 -1.59
N PHE A 42 4.29 -1.05 -1.48
CA PHE A 42 4.17 -2.06 -2.53
C PHE A 42 3.65 -1.41 -3.82
N MET A 43 2.55 -0.67 -3.74
CA MET A 43 1.98 0.02 -4.89
C MET A 43 2.97 1.00 -5.55
N LYS A 44 3.71 1.77 -4.73
CA LYS A 44 4.75 2.69 -5.24
C LYS A 44 5.86 1.94 -5.97
N LYS A 45 6.39 0.88 -5.36
CA LYS A 45 7.46 0.06 -5.92
C LYS A 45 7.07 -0.53 -7.28
N GLU A 46 5.90 -1.16 -7.35
CA GLU A 46 5.38 -1.72 -8.61
C GLU A 46 5.24 -0.64 -9.69
N MET A 47 4.77 0.57 -9.33
CA MET A 47 4.64 1.68 -10.28
C MET A 47 5.97 2.30 -10.71
N GLU A 48 7.00 2.26 -9.87
CA GLU A 48 8.36 2.70 -10.23
C GLU A 48 9.03 1.70 -11.17
N GLU A 49 8.89 0.40 -10.91
CA GLU A 49 9.43 -0.66 -11.80
C GLU A 49 8.76 -0.64 -13.19
N VAL A 50 7.46 -0.30 -13.26
CA VAL A 50 6.75 -0.10 -14.54
C VAL A 50 7.25 1.11 -15.32
N LYS A 51 7.83 2.12 -14.66
CA LYS A 51 8.39 3.31 -15.34
C LYS A 51 9.77 3.08 -15.94
N GLU A 52 10.58 2.17 -15.41
CA GLU A 52 11.92 1.89 -15.94
C GLU A 52 11.92 0.95 -17.16
N THR A 53 10.77 0.38 -17.53
CA THR A 53 10.63 -0.51 -18.70
C THR A 53 9.96 0.18 -19.89
N LYS A 54 9.89 1.52 -19.93
CA LYS A 54 9.23 2.27 -21.00
C LYS A 54 10.08 3.44 -21.48
#